data_AF-A0A1G9R1B5-F1
#
_entry.id   AF-A0A1G9R1B5-F1
#
_cell.length_a   1.000
_cell.length_b   1.000
_cell.length_c   1.000
_cell.angle_alpha   90.00
_cell.angle_beta   90.00
_cell.angle_gamma   90.00
#
_symmetry.space_group_name_H-M   'P 1'
#
loop_
_entity.id
_entity.type
_entity.pdbx_description
1 polymer ?
#
loop_
_entity_poly.entity_id
_entity_poly.type
_entity_poly.pdbx_seq_one_letter_code
_entity_poly.pdbx_strand_id
1 'polypeptide(L)'
;MVRVSVSESEADLSEDELAGLELIRQSGGIHQSDFWKELDVSSRKGSRIAESLANSGLIEREETVYNGHNTYYLQPAAKDLDFALLMAGDMLSPFIGEEEVNANSDAFSQWLMNLAYDDY
;
A
#
# COMPACT_ATOMS: atom_id res chain seq x y z
N MET A 1 -1.42 -22.92 7.44
CA MET A 1 -1.79 -21.51 7.22
C MET A 1 -1.22 -21.13 5.87
N VAL A 2 -2.07 -20.98 4.85
CA VAL A 2 -1.61 -20.66 3.49
C VAL A 2 -1.20 -19.18 3.49
N ARG A 3 0.07 -18.89 3.23
CA ARG A 3 0.52 -17.54 2.90
C ARG A 3 0.27 -17.35 1.41
N VAL A 4 -0.82 -16.69 1.08
CA VAL A 4 -1.06 -16.18 -0.29
C VAL A 4 -0.21 -14.92 -0.44
N SER A 5 0.61 -14.84 -1.49
CA SER A 5 1.38 -13.63 -1.79
C SER A 5 0.46 -12.52 -2.30
N VAL A 6 0.81 -11.25 -2.09
CA VAL A 6 0.05 -10.09 -2.58
C VAL A 6 -0.24 -10.21 -4.09
N SER A 7 0.77 -10.67 -4.85
CA SER A 7 0.67 -10.97 -6.27
C SER A 7 -0.37 -12.02 -6.65
N GLU A 8 -0.64 -13.01 -5.80
CA GLU A 8 -1.67 -14.03 -6.04
C GLU A 8 -3.08 -13.48 -5.74
N SER A 9 -3.23 -12.62 -4.73
CA SER A 9 -4.52 -11.99 -4.42
C SER A 9 -4.95 -10.94 -5.44
N GLU A 10 -4.01 -10.37 -6.20
CA GLU A 10 -4.30 -9.41 -7.26
C GLU A 10 -4.64 -10.07 -8.60
N ALA A 11 -4.22 -11.33 -8.83
CA ALA A 11 -4.36 -12.01 -10.11
C ALA A 11 -5.82 -12.22 -10.56
N ASP A 12 -6.74 -12.29 -9.61
CA ASP A 12 -8.17 -12.53 -9.85
C ASP A 12 -9.01 -11.23 -9.87
N LEU A 13 -8.39 -10.06 -9.71
CA LEU A 13 -9.11 -8.79 -9.68
C LEU A 13 -9.58 -8.36 -11.07
N SER A 14 -10.79 -7.82 -11.14
CA SER A 14 -11.26 -7.12 -12.33
C SER A 14 -10.49 -5.81 -12.56
N GLU A 15 -10.55 -5.27 -13.79
CA GLU A 15 -9.90 -3.98 -14.11
C GLU A 15 -10.36 -2.85 -13.19
N ASP A 16 -11.65 -2.82 -12.83
CA ASP A 16 -12.20 -1.83 -11.91
C ASP A 16 -11.67 -2.00 -10.47
N GLU A 17 -11.46 -3.24 -10.03
CA GLU A 17 -10.89 -3.53 -8.70
C GLU A 17 -9.40 -3.20 -8.64
N LEU A 18 -8.65 -3.48 -9.70
CA LEU A 18 -7.25 -3.07 -9.83
C LEU A 18 -7.11 -1.54 -9.81
N ALA A 19 -7.93 -0.83 -10.59
CA ALA A 19 -7.95 0.63 -10.59
C ALA A 19 -8.32 1.19 -9.20
N GLY A 20 -9.27 0.57 -8.52
CA GLY A 20 -9.65 0.94 -7.15
C GLY A 20 -8.53 0.70 -6.13
N LEU A 21 -7.88 -0.46 -6.18
CA LEU A 21 -6.76 -0.76 -5.30
C LEU A 21 -5.62 0.24 -5.49
N GLU A 22 -5.27 0.54 -6.74
CA GLU A 22 -4.21 1.48 -7.06
C GLU A 22 -4.54 2.91 -6.60
N LEU A 23 -5.78 3.36 -6.75
CA LEU A 23 -6.22 4.65 -6.22
C LEU A 23 -6.06 4.74 -4.69
N ILE A 24 -6.39 3.66 -3.96
CA ILE A 24 -6.23 3.61 -2.50
C ILE A 24 -4.74 3.63 -2.11
N ARG A 25 -3.88 2.92 -2.85
CA ARG A 25 -2.42 2.94 -2.65
C ARG A 25 -1.83 4.33 -2.88
N GLN A 26 -2.14 4.95 -4.03
CA GLN A 26 -1.61 6.26 -4.42
C GLN A 26 -2.06 7.38 -3.50
N SER A 27 -3.29 7.31 -2.98
CA SER A 27 -3.80 8.28 -2.02
C SER A 27 -3.23 8.10 -0.62
N GLY A 28 -2.69 6.92 -0.29
CA GLY A 28 -2.36 6.52 1.09
C GLY A 28 -3.60 6.33 1.98
N GLY A 29 -4.79 6.51 1.41
CA GLY A 29 -6.08 6.42 2.07
C GLY A 29 -7.07 7.46 1.54
N ILE A 30 -8.35 7.08 1.45
CA ILE A 30 -9.40 7.89 0.84
C ILE A 30 -10.76 7.58 1.48
N HIS A 31 -11.59 8.61 1.67
CA HIS A 31 -12.98 8.39 2.07
C HIS A 31 -13.73 7.66 0.95
N GLN A 32 -14.47 6.59 1.28
CA GLN A 32 -15.19 5.76 0.32
C GLN A 32 -16.05 6.63 -0.60
N SER A 33 -16.63 7.71 -0.05
CA SER A 33 -17.44 8.64 -0.83
C SER A 33 -16.75 9.41 -1.93
N ASP A 34 -15.46 9.66 -1.77
CA ASP A 34 -14.65 10.28 -2.81
C ASP A 34 -14.04 9.21 -3.71
N PHE A 35 -13.69 8.04 -3.16
CA PHE A 35 -13.22 6.89 -3.92
C PHE A 35 -14.08 6.56 -5.15
N TRP A 36 -15.40 6.43 -4.99
CA TRP A 36 -16.26 6.11 -6.15
C TRP A 36 -16.45 7.29 -7.11
N LYS A 37 -16.27 8.53 -6.65
CA LYS A 37 -16.29 9.72 -7.53
C LYS A 37 -15.02 9.80 -8.37
N GLU A 38 -13.87 9.59 -7.73
CA GLU A 38 -12.56 9.60 -8.40
C GLU A 38 -12.40 8.44 -9.38
N LEU A 39 -12.97 7.26 -9.07
CA LEU A 39 -13.05 6.16 -10.03
C LEU A 39 -14.07 6.36 -11.16
N ASP A 40 -14.85 7.45 -11.13
CA ASP A 40 -15.94 7.72 -12.07
C ASP A 40 -16.96 6.55 -12.17
N VAL A 41 -17.35 6.02 -11.01
CA VAL A 41 -18.33 4.92 -10.91
C VAL A 41 -19.51 5.27 -10.00
N SER A 42 -20.62 4.58 -10.18
CA SER A 42 -21.76 4.70 -9.26
C SER A 42 -21.36 4.30 -7.83
N SER A 43 -21.97 4.92 -6.82
CA SER A 43 -21.75 4.58 -5.40
C SER A 43 -22.00 3.11 -5.09
N ARG A 44 -22.96 2.47 -5.77
CA ARG A 44 -23.23 1.03 -5.65
C ARG A 44 -22.07 0.19 -6.18
N LYS A 45 -21.50 0.55 -7.33
CA LYS A 45 -20.34 -0.15 -7.92
C LYS A 45 -19.11 0.07 -7.05
N GLY A 46 -18.82 1.32 -6.66
CA GLY A 46 -17.69 1.65 -5.80
C GLY A 46 -17.75 0.98 -4.43
N SER A 47 -18.94 0.89 -3.82
CA SER A 47 -19.10 0.16 -2.55
C SER A 47 -18.82 -1.34 -2.70
N ARG A 48 -19.24 -1.97 -3.81
CA ARG A 48 -18.92 -3.37 -4.11
C ARG A 48 -17.42 -3.61 -4.30
N ILE A 49 -16.75 -2.70 -5.00
CA ILE A 49 -15.29 -2.77 -5.18
C ILE A 49 -14.59 -2.67 -3.83
N ALA A 50 -14.92 -1.66 -3.01
CA ALA A 50 -14.32 -1.48 -1.69
C ALA A 50 -14.56 -2.69 -0.77
N GLU A 51 -15.76 -3.27 -0.80
CA GLU A 51 -16.08 -4.48 -0.04
C GLU A 51 -15.31 -5.71 -0.54
N SER A 52 -15.19 -5.91 -1.85
CA SER A 52 -14.43 -7.00 -2.47
C SER A 52 -12.94 -6.94 -2.09
N LEU A 53 -12.34 -5.75 -2.21
CA LEU A 53 -10.94 -5.51 -1.86
C LEU A 53 -10.69 -5.74 -0.36
N ALA A 54 -11.62 -5.30 0.51
CA ALA A 54 -11.51 -5.51 1.95
C ALA A 54 -11.67 -6.99 2.33
N ASN A 55 -12.59 -7.72 1.69
CA ASN A 55 -12.78 -9.16 1.90
C ASN A 55 -11.56 -9.97 1.45
N SER A 56 -10.84 -9.50 0.43
CA SER A 56 -9.56 -10.06 -0.03
C SER A 56 -8.38 -9.63 0.87
N GLY A 57 -8.65 -8.75 1.84
CA GLY A 57 -7.69 -8.20 2.79
C GLY A 57 -6.69 -7.23 2.18
N LEU A 58 -6.90 -6.77 0.94
CA LEU A 58 -5.98 -5.85 0.25
C LEU A 58 -6.08 -4.43 0.83
N ILE A 59 -7.24 -4.07 1.39
CA ILE A 59 -7.48 -2.80 2.06
C ILE A 59 -8.12 -3.02 3.41
N GLU A 60 -8.06 -1.98 4.25
CA GLU A 60 -8.85 -1.86 5.48
C GLU A 60 -9.94 -0.80 5.31
N ARG A 61 -11.04 -0.97 6.06
CA ARG A 61 -12.20 -0.07 6.09
C ARG A 61 -12.49 0.33 7.52
N GLU A 62 -12.42 1.63 7.81
CA GLU A 62 -12.75 2.18 9.13
C GLU A 62 -13.99 3.06 9.03
N GLU A 63 -14.96 2.88 9.92
CA GLU A 63 -16.16 3.74 9.97
C GLU A 63 -15.78 5.16 10.39
N THR A 64 -16.28 6.15 9.66
CA THR A 64 -15.99 7.57 9.92
C THR A 64 -17.15 8.47 9.50
N VAL A 65 -17.07 9.74 9.88
CA VAL A 65 -17.98 10.80 9.42
C VAL A 65 -17.20 11.75 8.53
N TYR A 66 -17.65 11.90 7.28
CA TYR A 66 -17.05 12.80 6.31
C TYR A 66 -18.12 13.68 5.68
N ASN A 67 -17.90 14.99 5.67
CA ASN A 67 -18.86 15.99 5.19
C ASN A 67 -20.28 15.81 5.78
N GLY A 68 -20.37 15.43 7.07
CA GLY A 68 -21.64 15.24 7.78
C GLY A 68 -22.38 13.93 7.48
N HIS A 69 -21.77 13.00 6.74
CA HIS A 69 -22.34 11.70 6.42
C HIS A 69 -21.46 10.57 6.95
N ASN A 70 -22.10 9.53 7.51
CA ASN A 70 -21.39 8.29 7.84
C ASN A 70 -20.89 7.64 6.55
N THR A 71 -19.62 7.24 6.56
CA THR A 71 -18.93 6.61 5.44
C THR A 71 -17.81 5.72 5.99
N TYR A 72 -16.94 5.23 5.12
CA TYR A 72 -15.72 4.53 5.49
C TYR A 72 -14.50 5.31 5.03
N TYR A 73 -13.41 5.24 5.79
CA TYR A 73 -12.07 5.55 5.33
C TYR A 73 -11.43 4.26 4.83
N LEU A 74 -10.96 4.27 3.58
CA LEU A 74 -10.30 3.14 2.94
C LEU A 74 -8.79 3.38 3.00
N GLN A 75 -8.00 2.40 3.42
CA GLN A 75 -6.54 2.50 3.43
C GLN A 75 -5.90 1.18 2.98
N PRO A 76 -4.67 1.19 2.43
CA PRO A 76 -3.95 -0.04 2.12
C PRO A 76 -3.81 -0.92 3.36
N ALA A 77 -3.98 -2.23 3.22
CA ALA A 77 -3.70 -3.14 4.33
C ALA A 77 -2.20 -3.19 4.61
N ALA A 78 -1.79 -3.46 5.85
CA ALA A 78 -0.36 -3.52 6.20
C ALA A 78 0.44 -4.55 5.37
N LYS A 79 -0.21 -5.64 4.93
CA LYS A 79 0.40 -6.64 4.02
C LYS A 79 0.65 -6.12 2.61
N ASP A 80 0.05 -5.00 2.26
CA ASP A 80 0.04 -4.39 0.93
C ASP A 80 1.05 -3.24 0.80
N LEU A 81 1.74 -2.90 1.89
CA LEU A 81 2.84 -1.94 1.87
C LEU A 81 4.06 -2.58 1.19
N ASP A 82 4.50 -1.99 0.09
CA ASP A 82 5.73 -2.41 -0.58
C ASP A 82 6.96 -1.86 0.15
N PHE A 83 7.52 -2.68 1.03
CA PHE A 83 8.74 -2.36 1.74
C PHE A 83 9.99 -2.52 0.87
N ALA A 84 9.90 -3.02 -0.36
CA ALA A 84 11.07 -3.18 -1.24
C ALA A 84 11.77 -1.84 -1.50
N LEU A 85 11.02 -0.73 -1.55
CA LEU A 85 11.59 0.63 -1.65
C LEU A 85 12.47 1.02 -0.46
N LEU A 86 12.29 0.38 0.69
CA LEU A 86 13.10 0.61 1.89
C LEU A 86 14.29 -0.36 1.97
N MET A 87 14.43 -1.29 1.02
CA MET A 87 15.39 -2.39 1.04
C MET A 87 16.36 -2.28 -0.15
N ALA A 88 17.55 -2.84 0.01
CA ALA A 88 18.36 -3.35 -1.10
C ALA A 88 18.92 -4.71 -0.69
N GLY A 89 18.79 -5.71 -1.57
CA GLY A 89 19.00 -7.11 -1.15
C GLY A 89 18.15 -7.44 0.08
N ASP A 90 18.77 -8.08 1.08
CA ASP A 90 18.14 -8.40 2.37
C ASP A 90 18.34 -7.31 3.45
N MET A 91 18.85 -6.13 3.08
CA MET A 91 19.18 -5.05 4.03
C MET A 91 18.23 -3.86 3.93
N LEU A 92 17.73 -3.38 5.08
CA LEU A 92 17.05 -2.08 5.18
C LEU A 92 18.00 -0.93 4.88
N SER A 93 17.49 0.11 4.21
CA SER A 93 18.20 1.36 3.99
C SER A 93 18.58 2.00 5.33
N PRO A 94 19.82 2.50 5.48
CA PRO A 94 20.26 3.16 6.72
C PRO A 94 19.64 4.56 6.89
N PHE A 95 18.87 5.04 5.90
CA PHE A 95 18.19 6.33 5.98
C PHE A 95 16.76 6.23 6.57
N ILE A 96 16.29 5.03 6.90
CA ILE A 96 14.97 4.87 7.50
C ILE A 96 14.97 5.48 8.91
N GLY A 97 14.12 6.49 9.12
CA GLY A 97 13.95 7.15 10.41
C GLY A 97 14.97 8.24 10.74
N GLU A 98 15.91 8.53 9.82
CA GLU A 98 16.88 9.61 9.99
C GLU A 98 16.25 10.98 9.63
N GLU A 99 16.39 11.96 10.52
CA GLU A 99 15.89 13.33 10.29
C GLU A 99 16.74 14.09 9.24
N GLU A 100 18.03 13.77 9.13
CA GLU A 100 18.95 14.37 8.17
C GLU A 100 19.72 13.29 7.38
N VAL A 101 19.53 13.26 6.06
CA VAL A 101 20.23 12.31 5.18
C VAL A 101 21.68 12.73 4.98
N ASN A 102 22.62 11.89 5.43
CA ASN A 102 24.06 12.06 5.20
C ASN A 102 24.62 10.95 4.30
N ALA A 103 24.83 11.28 3.02
CA ALA A 103 25.42 10.39 2.03
C ALA A 103 26.89 10.01 2.31
N ASN A 104 27.57 10.69 3.24
CA ASN A 104 28.95 10.38 3.65
C ASN A 104 28.99 9.67 5.02
N SER A 105 27.87 9.13 5.50
CA SER A 105 27.84 8.43 6.79
C SER A 105 28.57 7.08 6.73
N ASP A 106 29.16 6.69 7.86
CA ASP A 106 29.78 5.37 8.03
C ASP A 106 28.74 4.26 7.83
N ALA A 107 27.52 4.45 8.34
CA ALA A 107 26.42 3.50 8.20
C ALA A 107 26.04 3.26 6.72
N PHE A 108 25.93 4.32 5.92
CA PHE A 108 25.68 4.18 4.48
C PHE A 108 26.84 3.52 3.74
N SER A 109 28.07 3.89 4.07
CA SER A 109 29.27 3.27 3.48
C SER A 109 29.34 1.78 3.80
N GLN A 110 29.06 1.38 5.05
CA GLN A 110 29.06 -0.01 5.46
C GLN A 110 27.91 -0.80 4.83
N TRP A 111 26.73 -0.20 4.70
CA TRP A 111 25.59 -0.79 4.00
C TRP A 111 25.92 -1.08 2.52
N LEU A 112 26.52 -0.12 1.81
CA LEU A 112 26.97 -0.32 0.43
C LEU A 112 28.04 -1.43 0.30
N MET A 113 28.99 -1.47 1.25
CA MET A 113 30.01 -2.52 1.23
C MET A 113 29.39 -3.90 1.44
N ASN A 114 28.47 -4.07 2.39
CA ASN A 114 27.81 -5.35 2.60
C ASN A 114 27.05 -5.81 1.34
N LEU A 115 26.29 -4.93 0.70
CA LEU A 115 25.60 -5.24 -0.55
C LEU A 115 26.56 -5.67 -1.68
N ALA A 116 27.71 -5.02 -1.79
CA ALA A 116 28.68 -5.32 -2.83
C ALA A 116 29.43 -6.65 -2.61
N TYR A 117 29.47 -7.16 -1.38
CA TYR A 117 30.24 -8.35 -1.01
C TYR A 117 29.38 -9.55 -0.56
N ASP A 118 28.08 -9.38 -0.32
CA ASP A 118 27.14 -10.48 -0.01
C ASP A 118 26.81 -11.36 -1.25
N ASP A 119 27.16 -10.92 -2.45
CA ASP A 119 26.97 -11.66 -3.72
C ASP A 119 28.10 -12.71 -4.00
N TYR A 120 28.97 -13.02 -3.03
CA TYR A 120 30.09 -13.97 -3.15
C TYR A 120 30.06 -15.15 -2.17
#